data_AF-A0A933VKQ1-F1
#
_entry.id   AF-A0A933VKQ1-F1
#
_cell.length_a   1.000
_cell.length_b   1.000
_cell.length_c   1.000
_cell.angle_alpha   90.00
_cell.angle_beta   90.00
_cell.angle_gamma   90.00
#
_symmetry.space_group_name_H-M   'P 1'
#
loop_
_entity.id
_entity.type
_entity.pdbx_description
1 polymer ?
#
loop_
_entity_poly.entity_id
_entity_poly.type
_entity_poly.pdbx_seq_one_letter_code
_entity_poly.pdbx_strand_id
1 'polypeptide(L)'
;NLATELATQDEPIRNKVDHIFAQLQTNIGQVLQASVQAGELSNIDIDATSQAMLAYMEGVMLLAKTQNDPTRLRDLLPAMAQIRVPNR
;
A
#
# COMPACT_ATOMS: atom_id res chain seq x y z
N ASN A 1 -9.24 -5.05 -1.84
CA ASN A 1 -10.54 -5.78 -1.83
C ASN A 1 -11.09 -6.09 -0.46
N LEU A 2 -10.24 -6.34 0.54
CA LEU A 2 -10.71 -6.74 1.86
C LEU A 2 -11.65 -5.68 2.49
N ALA A 3 -11.33 -4.40 2.28
CA ALA A 3 -12.17 -3.28 2.68
C ALA A 3 -13.55 -3.31 1.98
N THR A 4 -13.59 -3.55 0.68
CA THR A 4 -14.85 -3.52 -0.10
C THR A 4 -15.75 -4.72 0.20
N GLU A 5 -15.17 -5.89 0.47
CA GLU A 5 -15.91 -7.11 0.84
C GLU A 5 -16.44 -7.07 2.29
N LEU A 6 -15.77 -6.34 3.21
CA LEU A 6 -16.09 -6.34 4.65
C LEU A 6 -16.76 -5.04 5.15
N ALA A 7 -16.57 -3.90 4.49
CA ALA A 7 -17.11 -2.61 4.93
C ALA A 7 -18.64 -2.50 4.84
N THR A 8 -19.30 -3.39 4.10
CA THR A 8 -20.76 -3.38 3.91
C THR A 8 -21.53 -4.25 4.90
N GLN A 9 -20.88 -5.02 5.77
CA GLN A 9 -21.56 -6.05 6.57
C GLN A 9 -21.44 -5.89 8.09
N ASP A 10 -20.35 -5.28 8.62
CA ASP A 10 -20.12 -5.16 10.07
C ASP A 10 -19.12 -4.04 10.42
N GLU A 11 -19.53 -3.09 11.25
CA GLU A 11 -18.75 -1.91 11.65
C GLU A 11 -17.52 -2.23 12.52
N PRO A 12 -17.62 -3.10 13.55
CA PRO A 12 -16.45 -3.69 14.21
C PRO A 12 -15.42 -4.33 13.27
N ILE A 13 -15.86 -5.04 12.23
CA ILE A 13 -14.94 -5.64 11.25
C ILE A 13 -14.27 -4.54 10.41
N ARG A 14 -15.04 -3.57 9.91
CA ARG A 14 -14.49 -2.42 9.17
C ARG A 14 -13.39 -1.70 9.95
N ASN A 15 -13.64 -1.38 11.21
CA ASN A 15 -12.67 -0.71 12.08
C ASN A 15 -11.38 -1.52 12.27
N LYS A 16 -11.47 -2.86 12.37
CA LYS A 16 -10.29 -3.73 12.44
C LYS A 16 -9.49 -3.72 11.14
N VAL A 17 -10.17 -3.77 10.00
CA VAL A 17 -9.53 -3.70 8.68
C VAL A 17 -8.83 -2.36 8.49
N ASP A 18 -9.47 -1.26 8.87
CA ASP A 18 -8.86 0.08 8.83
C ASP A 18 -7.60 0.16 9.71
N HIS A 19 -7.63 -0.46 10.90
CA HIS A 19 -6.45 -0.53 11.76
C HIS A 19 -5.30 -1.32 11.13
N ILE A 20 -5.60 -2.43 10.45
CA ILE A 20 -4.59 -3.22 9.73
C ILE A 20 -3.98 -2.40 8.58
N PHE A 21 -4.80 -1.69 7.81
CA PHE A 21 -4.27 -0.82 6.75
C PHE A 21 -3.43 0.32 7.29
N ALA A 22 -3.83 0.95 8.39
CA ALA A 22 -3.04 1.97 9.06
C ALA A 22 -1.68 1.44 9.53
N GLN A 23 -1.64 0.22 10.08
CA GLN A 23 -0.38 -0.45 10.46
C GLN A 23 0.51 -0.74 9.25
N LEU A 24 -0.06 -1.25 8.15
CA LEU A 24 0.70 -1.48 6.91
C LEU A 24 1.27 -0.19 6.32
N GLN A 25 0.47 0.87 6.27
CA GLN A 25 0.93 2.18 5.82
C GLN A 25 2.05 2.72 6.72
N THR A 26 1.92 2.55 8.05
CA THR A 26 2.96 2.96 9.01
C THR A 26 4.28 2.24 8.75
N ASN A 27 4.24 0.92 8.52
CA ASN A 27 5.43 0.13 8.22
C ASN A 27 6.11 0.58 6.92
N ILE A 28 5.34 0.86 5.86
CA ILE A 28 5.87 1.41 4.61
C ILE A 28 6.51 2.79 4.86
N GLY A 29 5.83 3.65 5.61
CA GLY A 29 6.32 4.99 5.95
C GLY A 29 7.63 4.97 6.72
N GLN A 30 7.80 4.05 7.67
CA GLN A 30 9.06 3.87 8.40
C GLN A 30 10.23 3.52 7.48
N VAL A 31 10.01 2.64 6.50
CA VAL A 31 11.04 2.28 5.51
C VAL A 31 11.39 3.47 4.62
N LEU A 32 10.37 4.18 4.11
CA LEU A 32 10.60 5.39 3.30
C LEU A 32 11.34 6.47 4.09
N GLN A 33 10.99 6.66 5.36
CA GLN A 33 11.64 7.60 6.26
C GLN A 33 13.12 7.26 6.46
N ALA A 34 13.44 5.97 6.64
CA ALA A 34 14.82 5.50 6.75
C ALA A 34 15.61 5.77 5.46
N SER A 35 15.04 5.51 4.28
CA SER A 35 15.70 5.80 3.00
C SER A 35 15.89 7.30 2.76
N VAL A 36 14.97 8.16 3.20
CA VAL A 36 15.16 9.62 3.18
C VAL A 36 16.31 10.03 4.10
N GLN A 37 16.39 9.48 5.32
CA GLN A 37 17.48 9.75 6.26
C GLN A 37 18.84 9.28 5.75
N ALA A 38 18.87 8.17 5.00
CA ALA A 38 20.07 7.65 4.34
C ALA A 38 20.47 8.43 3.08
N GLY A 39 19.64 9.39 2.62
CA GLY A 39 19.87 10.15 1.39
C GLY A 39 19.60 9.38 0.10
N GLU A 40 18.97 8.21 0.18
CA GLU A 40 18.61 7.37 -0.97
C GLU A 40 17.36 7.91 -1.70
N LEU A 41 16.49 8.60 -0.96
CA LEU A 41 15.27 9.22 -1.46
C LEU A 41 15.24 10.70 -1.09
N SER A 42 14.73 11.52 -2.00
CA SER A 42 14.55 12.96 -1.80
C SER A 42 13.27 13.42 -2.46
N ASN A 43 12.71 14.53 -1.97
CA ASN A 43 11.53 15.19 -2.55
C ASN A 43 10.28 14.29 -2.64
N ILE A 44 10.01 13.51 -1.58
CA ILE A 44 8.78 12.74 -1.44
C ILE A 44 7.98 13.17 -0.21
N ASP A 45 6.65 13.14 -0.36
CA ASP A 45 5.70 13.10 0.73
C ASP A 45 5.60 11.65 1.21
N ILE A 46 6.11 11.37 2.41
CA ILE A 46 6.20 10.01 2.97
C ILE A 46 4.80 9.42 3.18
N ASP A 47 3.86 10.20 3.70
CA ASP A 47 2.53 9.72 4.02
C ASP A 47 1.75 9.42 2.73
N ALA A 48 1.78 10.35 1.78
CA ALA A 48 1.12 10.17 0.50
C ALA A 48 1.77 9.06 -0.34
N THR A 49 3.10 8.94 -0.30
CA THR A 49 3.81 7.84 -0.99
C THR A 49 3.47 6.50 -0.36
N SER A 50 3.42 6.40 0.97
CA SER A 50 3.04 5.16 1.68
C SER A 50 1.62 4.74 1.34
N GLN A 51 0.68 5.69 1.31
CA GLN A 51 -0.70 5.44 0.92
C GLN A 51 -0.81 4.96 -0.53
N ALA A 52 -0.09 5.61 -1.46
CA ALA A 52 -0.08 5.23 -2.86
C ALA A 52 0.51 3.82 -3.09
N MET A 53 1.58 3.46 -2.36
CA MET A 53 2.17 2.13 -2.40
C MET A 53 1.20 1.06 -1.89
N LEU A 54 0.55 1.30 -0.74
CA LEU A 54 -0.47 0.38 -0.21
C LEU A 54 -1.65 0.20 -1.17
N ALA A 55 -2.15 1.29 -1.76
CA ALA A 55 -3.24 1.25 -2.73
C ALA A 55 -2.86 0.46 -3.99
N TYR A 56 -1.63 0.65 -4.50
CA TYR A 56 -1.10 -0.13 -5.62
C TYR A 56 -1.00 -1.63 -5.29
N MET A 57 -0.45 -1.97 -4.13
CA MET A 57 -0.36 -3.36 -3.66
C MET A 57 -1.74 -4.03 -3.57
N GLU A 58 -2.73 -3.35 -2.98
CA GLU A 58 -4.12 -3.84 -2.92
C GLU A 58 -4.73 -4.05 -4.31
N GLY A 59 -4.49 -3.15 -5.25
CA GLY A 59 -4.94 -3.26 -6.64
C GLY A 59 -4.32 -4.47 -7.35
N VAL A 60 -3.01 -4.69 -7.18
CA VAL A 60 -2.30 -5.84 -7.73
C VAL A 60 -2.82 -7.15 -7.13
N MET A 61 -3.09 -7.18 -5.81
CA MET A 61 -3.69 -8.35 -5.16
C MET A 61 -5.10 -8.66 -5.67
N LEU A 62 -5.93 -7.63 -5.90
CA LEU A 62 -7.25 -7.78 -6.53
C LEU A 62 -7.10 -8.40 -7.93
N LEU A 63 -6.23 -7.86 -8.78
CA LEU A 63 -6.03 -8.36 -10.14
C LEU A 63 -5.59 -9.84 -10.16
N ALA A 64 -4.62 -10.20 -9.32
CA ALA A 64 -4.13 -11.58 -9.21
C ALA A 64 -5.25 -12.55 -8.80
N LYS A 65 -6.09 -12.15 -7.83
CA LYS A 65 -7.24 -12.96 -7.38
C LYS A 65 -8.31 -13.10 -8.47
N THR A 66 -8.70 -11.99 -9.09
CA THR A 66 -9.74 -11.99 -10.13
C THR A 66 -9.34 -12.81 -11.36
N GLN A 67 -8.05 -12.85 -11.70
CA GLN A 67 -7.54 -13.63 -12.83
C GLN A 67 -7.13 -15.06 -12.44
N ASN A 68 -7.18 -15.40 -11.14
CA ASN A 68 -6.63 -16.64 -10.58
C ASN A 68 -5.17 -16.88 -11.02
N ASP A 69 -4.39 -15.80 -11.07
CA ASP A 69 -3.03 -15.80 -11.59
C ASP A 69 -2.07 -15.13 -10.60
N PRO A 70 -1.32 -15.92 -9.80
CA PRO A 70 -0.38 -15.38 -8.84
C PRO A 70 0.86 -14.76 -9.50
N THR A 71 1.15 -15.01 -10.78
CA THR A 71 2.32 -14.40 -11.44
C THR A 71 2.17 -12.89 -11.54
N ARG A 72 0.93 -12.37 -11.57
CA ARG A 72 0.64 -10.93 -11.51
C ARG A 72 1.29 -10.23 -10.33
N LEU A 73 1.37 -10.89 -9.17
CA LEU A 73 2.05 -10.33 -8.01
C LEU A 73 3.54 -10.15 -8.28
N ARG A 74 4.17 -11.17 -8.86
CA ARG A 74 5.61 -11.15 -9.21
C ARG A 74 5.93 -10.09 -10.23
N ASP A 75 5.07 -9.92 -11.22
CA ASP A 75 5.31 -9.03 -12.35
C ASP A 75 5.04 -7.57 -11.97
N LEU A 76 4.03 -7.30 -11.14
CA LEU A 76 3.56 -5.94 -10.89
C LEU A 76 4.04 -5.34 -9.57
N LEU A 77 4.17 -6.12 -8.48
CA LEU A 77 4.59 -5.57 -7.19
C LEU A 77 5.94 -4.86 -7.21
N PRO A 78 6.97 -5.29 -7.97
CA PRO A 78 8.25 -4.57 -8.01
C PRO A 78 8.13 -3.10 -8.45
N ALA A 79 7.14 -2.76 -9.29
CA ALA A 79 6.92 -1.38 -9.73
C ALA A 79 6.49 -0.45 -8.58
N MET A 80 5.96 -1.00 -7.49
CA MET A 80 5.61 -0.24 -6.28
C MET A 80 6.82 0.54 -5.73
N ALA A 81 8.03 -0.03 -5.84
CA ALA A 81 9.26 0.60 -5.37
C ALA A 81 9.61 1.90 -6.11
N GLN A 82 8.96 2.18 -7.25
CA GLN A 82 9.15 3.39 -8.05
C GLN A 82 8.09 4.47 -7.79
N ILE A 83 7.06 4.18 -6.97
CA ILE A 83 6.00 5.15 -6.67
C ILE A 83 6.58 6.28 -5.82
N ARG A 84 6.40 7.53 -6.28
CA ARG A 84 6.86 8.73 -5.60
C ARG A 84 5.77 9.78 -5.69
N VAL A 85 5.21 10.20 -4.56
CA VAL A 85 4.36 11.40 -4.48
C VAL A 85 5.24 12.55 -4.02
N PRO A 86 5.40 13.64 -4.80
CA PRO A 86 6.27 14.74 -4.40
C PRO A 86 5.66 15.58 -3.28
N ASN A 87 6.51 16.21 -2.47
CA ASN A 87 6.08 17.24 -1.53
C ASN A 87 5.45 18.41 -2.31
N ARG A 88 4.35 18.97 -1.79
CA ARG A 88 3.71 20.19 -2.33
C ARG A 88 4.41 21.45 -1.86
#